data_AF-M2QSK1-F1
#
_entry.id   AF-M2QSK1-F1
#
_cell.length_a   1.000
_cell.length_b   1.000
_cell.length_c   1.000
_cell.angle_alpha   90.00
_cell.angle_beta   90.00
_cell.angle_gamma   90.00
#
_symmetry.space_group_name_H-M   'P 1'
#
loop_
_entity.id
_entity.type
_entity.pdbx_description
1 polymer ?
#
loop_
_entity_poly.entity_id
_entity_poly.type
_entity_poly.pdbx_seq_one_letter_code
_entity_poly.pdbx_strand_id
1 'polypeptide(L)'
;MARELAGHGYYVLVPNIFYRHRSAPVFDLPEHITAENRSTLFGQIMPLIKEHTTERALSDAEAYLGFLTAQPEVRSGPVAAIGYCMGAVLAMRTATAHPDRIAAVAGFHPGALVTEEPDSPHRQIPALTAKVHLGLAEGDMTPEAITEISQAFDAAGVSYTCEIYPGTVHGYTMADTDAFDAAGSQRHWERLLALLDNGREW
;
A
#
# COMPACT_ATOMS: atom_id res chain seq x y z
N MET A 1 5.99 10.21 -5.41
CA MET A 1 4.63 9.78 -4.99
C MET A 1 3.82 10.90 -4.34
N ALA A 2 4.06 11.30 -3.08
CA ALA A 2 3.20 12.28 -2.40
C ALA A 2 3.10 13.65 -3.09
N ARG A 3 4.23 14.20 -3.57
CA ARG A 3 4.22 15.45 -4.34
C ARG A 3 3.44 15.34 -5.65
N GLU A 4 3.49 14.18 -6.31
CA GLU A 4 2.73 13.93 -7.54
C GLU A 4 1.23 13.95 -7.23
N LEU A 5 0.78 13.17 -6.24
CA LEU A 5 -0.62 13.18 -5.77
C LEU A 5 -1.10 14.58 -5.37
N ALA A 6 -0.25 15.37 -4.70
CA ALA A 6 -0.56 16.76 -4.39
C ALA A 6 -0.76 17.62 -5.65
N GLY A 7 0.02 17.37 -6.71
CA GLY A 7 -0.19 17.96 -8.04
C GLY A 7 -1.54 17.61 -8.68
N HIS A 8 -2.13 16.47 -8.33
CA HIS A 8 -3.49 16.05 -8.74
C HIS A 8 -4.60 16.56 -7.79
N GLY A 9 -4.24 17.39 -6.81
CA GLY A 9 -5.18 18.04 -5.88
C GLY A 9 -5.51 17.27 -4.61
N TYR A 10 -4.72 16.25 -4.25
CA TYR A 10 -4.89 15.50 -3.01
C TYR A 10 -4.08 16.09 -1.85
N TYR A 11 -4.64 16.10 -0.65
CA TYR A 11 -3.87 16.30 0.58
C TYR A 11 -3.32 14.95 1.04
N VAL A 12 -2.00 14.84 1.19
CA VAL A 12 -1.31 13.56 1.38
C VAL A 12 -0.56 13.55 2.70
N LEU A 13 -0.90 12.59 3.57
CA LEU A 13 -0.10 12.25 4.75
C LEU A 13 0.87 11.11 4.39
N VAL A 14 2.17 11.32 4.64
CA VAL A 14 3.19 10.26 4.58
C VAL A 14 3.78 10.07 5.98
N PRO A 15 3.27 9.10 6.76
CA PRO A 15 3.78 8.88 8.10
C PRO A 15 5.15 8.19 8.08
N ASN A 16 6.02 8.53 9.04
CA ASN A 16 7.20 7.73 9.32
C ASN A 16 6.77 6.46 10.07
N ILE A 17 6.54 5.37 9.35
CA ILE A 17 6.10 4.10 9.94
C ILE A 17 7.15 3.50 10.92
N PHE A 18 8.42 3.86 10.78
CA PHE A 18 9.50 3.42 11.68
C PHE A 18 9.75 4.37 12.86
N TYR A 19 8.80 5.25 13.20
CA TYR A 19 8.96 6.25 14.27
C TYR A 19 9.35 5.66 15.63
N ARG A 20 8.99 4.40 15.91
CA ARG A 20 9.35 3.70 17.14
C ARG A 20 10.86 3.43 17.27
N HIS A 21 11.61 3.48 16.17
CA HIS A 21 13.06 3.31 16.17
C HIS A 21 13.79 4.65 16.17
N ARG A 22 13.43 5.56 15.26
CA ARG A 22 14.02 6.89 15.15
C ARG A 22 13.20 7.84 14.28
N SER A 23 13.43 9.13 14.46
CA SER A 23 13.00 10.16 13.51
C SER A 23 13.64 9.96 12.14
N ALA A 24 12.96 10.38 11.08
CA ALA A 24 13.48 10.35 9.72
C ALA A 24 14.71 11.29 9.58
N PRO A 25 15.70 10.95 8.73
CA PRO A 25 15.81 9.71 7.96
C PRO A 25 16.12 8.50 8.86
N VAL A 26 15.46 7.37 8.58
CA VAL A 26 15.59 6.13 9.37
C VAL A 26 16.86 5.36 8.99
N PHE A 27 17.21 5.42 7.70
CA PHE A 27 18.40 4.80 7.13
C PHE A 27 19.17 5.84 6.32
N ASP A 28 20.49 5.69 6.29
CA ASP A 28 21.34 6.41 5.35
C ASP A 28 21.36 5.62 4.04
N LEU A 29 20.44 5.97 3.14
CA LEU A 29 20.30 5.31 1.85
C LEU A 29 21.23 5.94 0.80
N PRO A 30 21.80 5.14 -0.12
CA PRO A 30 22.46 5.70 -1.30
C PRO A 30 21.44 6.46 -2.17
N GLU A 31 21.92 7.37 -3.01
CA GLU A 31 21.07 8.07 -3.98
C GLU A 31 20.36 7.11 -4.95
N HIS A 32 21.00 5.98 -5.26
CA HIS A 32 20.44 4.93 -6.10
C HIS A 32 20.72 3.54 -5.51
N ILE A 33 19.68 2.73 -5.40
CA ILE A 33 19.75 1.34 -4.89
C ILE A 33 19.98 0.40 -6.06
N THR A 34 21.15 -0.23 -6.10
CA THR A 34 21.53 -1.18 -7.14
C THR A 34 21.16 -2.61 -6.76
N ALA A 35 21.13 -3.52 -7.74
CA ALA A 35 20.97 -4.95 -7.48
C ALA A 35 22.04 -5.48 -6.48
N GLU A 36 23.25 -4.92 -6.49
CA GLU A 36 24.36 -5.32 -5.63
C GLU A 36 24.14 -4.96 -4.15
N ASN A 37 23.64 -3.75 -3.87
CA ASN A 37 23.47 -3.27 -2.49
C ASN A 37 22.08 -3.59 -1.90
N ARG A 38 21.10 -3.90 -2.75
CA ARG A 38 19.71 -4.15 -2.35
C ARG A 38 19.58 -5.21 -1.26
N SER A 39 20.25 -6.35 -1.39
CA SER A 39 20.16 -7.44 -0.40
C SER A 39 20.63 -7.02 0.99
N THR A 40 21.70 -6.22 1.05
CA THR A 40 22.25 -5.69 2.31
C THR A 40 21.28 -4.69 2.95
N LEU A 41 20.73 -3.77 2.17
CA LEU A 41 19.73 -2.80 2.65
C LEU A 41 18.46 -3.49 3.13
N PHE A 42 17.99 -4.50 2.39
CA PHE A 42 16.87 -5.33 2.82
C PHE A 42 17.20 -6.04 4.16
N GLY A 43 18.40 -6.58 4.32
CA GLY A 43 18.84 -7.18 5.58
C GLY A 43 18.75 -6.23 6.79
N GLN A 44 18.96 -4.93 6.59
CA GLN A 44 18.87 -3.91 7.65
C GLN A 44 17.43 -3.50 7.97
N ILE A 45 16.54 -3.43 6.96
CA ILE A 45 15.15 -2.98 7.14
C ILE A 45 14.19 -4.11 7.55
N MET A 46 14.48 -5.36 7.18
CA MET A 46 13.61 -6.49 7.47
C MET A 46 13.29 -6.69 8.96
N PRO A 47 14.22 -6.50 9.91
CA PRO A 47 13.90 -6.55 11.35
C PRO A 47 12.85 -5.51 11.75
N LEU A 48 12.97 -4.26 11.26
CA LEU A 48 12.01 -3.18 11.54
C LEU A 48 10.66 -3.44 10.88
N ILE A 49 10.65 -4.03 9.67
CA ILE A 49 9.42 -4.48 9.00
C ILE A 49 8.70 -5.53 9.84
N LYS A 50 9.41 -6.53 10.37
CA LYS A 50 8.82 -7.60 11.21
C LYS A 50 8.23 -7.08 12.51
N GLU A 51 8.68 -5.92 12.99
CA GLU A 51 8.13 -5.26 14.16
C GLU A 51 6.78 -4.57 13.93
N HIS A 52 6.31 -4.48 12.69
CA HIS A 52 4.97 -3.98 12.35
C HIS A 52 3.93 -5.09 12.49
N THR A 53 3.67 -5.51 13.73
CA THR A 53 2.58 -6.44 14.04
C THR A 53 1.23 -5.83 13.67
N THR A 54 0.22 -6.68 13.50
CA THR A 54 -1.16 -6.24 13.24
C THR A 54 -1.64 -5.23 14.27
N GLU A 55 -1.44 -5.51 15.56
CA GLU A 55 -1.82 -4.60 16.65
C GLU A 55 -1.17 -3.21 16.49
N ARG A 56 0.13 -3.14 16.21
CA ARG A 56 0.84 -1.87 16.01
C ARG A 56 0.33 -1.13 14.78
N ALA A 57 0.12 -1.85 13.68
CA ALA A 57 -0.41 -1.28 12.44
C ALA A 57 -1.80 -0.66 12.65
N LEU A 58 -2.69 -1.34 13.40
CA LEU A 58 -4.04 -0.84 13.69
C LEU A 58 -4.01 0.36 14.65
N SER A 59 -3.15 0.34 15.67
CA SER A 59 -2.97 1.49 16.57
C SER A 59 -2.47 2.73 15.82
N ASP A 60 -1.55 2.54 14.87
CA ASP A 60 -1.00 3.64 14.06
C ASP A 60 -2.03 4.17 13.05
N ALA A 61 -2.83 3.26 12.45
CA ALA A 61 -3.88 3.62 11.50
C ALA A 61 -4.89 4.62 12.08
N GLU A 62 -5.38 4.39 13.31
CA GLU A 62 -6.32 5.31 13.96
C GLU A 62 -5.68 6.71 14.16
N ALA A 63 -4.43 6.76 14.62
CA ALA A 63 -3.71 8.01 14.82
C ALA A 63 -3.49 8.78 13.50
N TYR A 64 -3.08 8.08 12.43
CA TYR A 64 -2.85 8.69 11.12
C TYR A 64 -4.14 9.19 10.48
N LEU A 65 -5.22 8.40 10.55
CA LEU A 65 -6.51 8.83 10.03
C LEU A 65 -7.06 10.00 10.84
N GLY A 66 -6.99 9.96 12.16
CA GLY A 66 -7.40 11.06 13.03
C GLY A 66 -6.66 12.36 12.70
N PHE A 67 -5.34 12.29 12.56
CA PHE A 67 -4.54 13.45 12.17
C PHE A 67 -4.91 13.98 10.79
N LEU A 68 -4.98 13.11 9.77
CA LEU A 68 -5.29 13.50 8.39
C LEU A 68 -6.67 14.18 8.32
N THR A 69 -7.71 13.56 8.86
CA THR A 69 -9.08 14.07 8.75
C THR A 69 -9.34 15.33 9.59
N ALA A 70 -8.42 15.70 10.49
CA ALA A 70 -8.51 16.92 11.28
C ALA A 70 -7.91 18.15 10.57
N GLN A 71 -7.21 17.98 9.44
CA GLN A 71 -6.61 19.10 8.72
C GLN A 71 -7.68 19.89 7.96
N PRO A 72 -7.67 21.23 8.02
CA PRO A 72 -8.68 22.07 7.36
C PRO A 72 -8.65 21.97 5.83
N GLU A 73 -7.52 21.57 5.25
CA GLU A 73 -7.38 21.36 3.80
C GLU A 73 -7.96 20.01 3.33
N VAL A 74 -8.27 19.09 4.24
CA VAL A 74 -8.82 17.78 3.92
C VAL A 74 -10.34 17.87 3.81
N ARG A 75 -10.87 17.45 2.65
CA ARG A 75 -12.32 17.35 2.42
C ARG A 75 -12.95 16.40 3.43
N SER A 76 -14.13 16.74 3.93
CA SER A 76 -14.94 15.84 4.75
C SER A 76 -15.28 14.55 3.99
N GLY A 77 -15.32 13.43 4.70
CA GLY A 77 -15.68 12.13 4.14
C GLY A 77 -14.59 11.09 4.34
N PRO A 78 -14.74 9.90 3.75
CA PRO A 78 -13.71 8.88 3.78
C PRO A 78 -12.46 9.33 3.01
N VAL A 79 -11.35 8.59 3.13
CA VAL A 79 -10.08 8.87 2.45
C VAL A 79 -9.61 7.66 1.65
N ALA A 80 -8.52 7.80 0.91
CA ALA A 80 -7.85 6.69 0.25
C ALA A 80 -6.58 6.27 1.03
N ALA A 81 -6.31 4.96 1.07
CA ALA A 81 -5.07 4.41 1.60
C ALA A 81 -4.23 3.82 0.46
N ILE A 82 -3.02 4.36 0.25
CA ILE A 82 -2.14 3.97 -0.85
C ILE A 82 -0.86 3.38 -0.25
N GLY A 83 -0.46 2.21 -0.72
CA GLY A 83 0.62 1.44 -0.14
C GLY A 83 1.52 0.75 -1.17
N TYR A 84 2.80 0.64 -0.81
CA TYR A 84 3.84 0.03 -1.61
C TYR A 84 4.58 -1.02 -0.78
N CYS A 85 4.83 -2.23 -1.30
CA CYS A 85 5.44 -3.32 -0.52
C CYS A 85 4.66 -3.54 0.80
N MET A 86 5.33 -3.46 1.96
CA MET A 86 4.69 -3.53 3.29
C MET A 86 3.59 -2.47 3.46
N GLY A 87 3.73 -1.29 2.84
CA GLY A 87 2.71 -0.25 2.88
C GLY A 87 1.36 -0.69 2.33
N ALA A 88 1.33 -1.61 1.35
CA ALA A 88 0.07 -2.15 0.82
C ALA A 88 -0.62 -3.07 1.84
N VAL A 89 0.16 -3.83 2.62
CA VAL A 89 -0.35 -4.62 3.75
C VAL A 89 -0.95 -3.69 4.81
N LEU A 90 -0.26 -2.59 5.15
CA LEU A 90 -0.74 -1.60 6.12
C LEU A 90 -2.01 -0.89 5.61
N ALA A 91 -2.09 -0.56 4.32
CA ALA A 91 -3.27 0.05 3.70
C ALA A 91 -4.48 -0.88 3.76
N MET A 92 -4.32 -2.16 3.42
CA MET A 92 -5.38 -3.16 3.54
C MET A 92 -5.86 -3.33 4.98
N ARG A 93 -4.93 -3.45 5.94
CA ARG A 93 -5.27 -3.55 7.37
C ARG A 93 -6.03 -2.32 7.88
N THR A 94 -5.59 -1.14 7.48
CA THR A 94 -6.25 0.13 7.82
C THR A 94 -7.68 0.16 7.28
N ALA A 95 -7.88 -0.24 6.03
CA ALA A 95 -9.20 -0.24 5.40
C ALA A 95 -10.16 -1.26 6.00
N THR A 96 -9.69 -2.46 6.35
CA THR A 96 -10.51 -3.47 7.02
C THR A 96 -10.89 -3.07 8.45
N ALA A 97 -10.04 -2.30 9.14
CA ALA A 97 -10.31 -1.85 10.51
C ALA A 97 -11.16 -0.58 10.57
N HIS A 98 -11.14 0.25 9.52
CA HIS A 98 -11.89 1.49 9.43
C HIS A 98 -12.71 1.58 8.13
N PRO A 99 -13.65 0.65 7.89
CA PRO A 99 -14.40 0.57 6.63
C PRO A 99 -15.19 1.84 6.32
N ASP A 100 -15.68 2.55 7.34
CA ASP A 100 -16.44 3.78 7.13
C ASP A 100 -15.55 5.01 6.83
N ARG A 101 -14.23 4.88 7.02
CA ARG A 101 -13.26 5.98 6.84
C ARG A 101 -12.39 5.80 5.60
N ILE A 102 -12.37 4.62 4.98
CA ILE A 102 -11.57 4.35 3.78
C ILE A 102 -12.49 3.99 2.62
N ALA A 103 -12.48 4.81 1.57
CA ALA A 103 -13.27 4.56 0.36
C ALA A 103 -12.49 3.84 -0.74
N ALA A 104 -11.15 3.92 -0.72
CA ALA A 104 -10.31 3.29 -1.71
C ALA A 104 -8.98 2.80 -1.12
N VAL A 105 -8.51 1.65 -1.60
CA VAL A 105 -7.17 1.10 -1.32
C VAL A 105 -6.44 0.87 -2.63
N ALA A 106 -5.22 1.39 -2.74
CA ALA A 106 -4.31 1.06 -3.82
C ALA A 106 -3.03 0.42 -3.26
N GLY A 107 -2.74 -0.81 -3.69
CA GLY A 107 -1.54 -1.54 -3.34
C GLY A 107 -0.68 -1.81 -4.57
N PHE A 108 0.60 -1.49 -4.51
CA PHE A 108 1.53 -1.75 -5.61
C PHE A 108 2.74 -2.52 -5.13
N HIS A 109 3.12 -3.52 -5.91
CA HIS A 109 4.08 -4.55 -5.51
C HIS A 109 3.88 -4.96 -4.05
N PRO A 110 2.66 -5.40 -3.67
CA PRO A 110 2.30 -5.56 -2.27
C PRO A 110 3.18 -6.61 -1.57
N GLY A 111 3.42 -6.39 -0.28
CA GLY A 111 3.88 -7.46 0.60
C GLY A 111 2.83 -8.56 0.75
N ALA A 112 3.09 -9.57 1.59
CA ALA A 112 2.22 -10.72 1.73
C ALA A 112 0.80 -10.34 2.22
N LEU A 113 -0.19 -10.42 1.31
CA LEU A 113 -1.61 -10.26 1.60
C LEU A 113 -2.33 -11.59 1.89
N VAL A 114 -1.74 -12.69 1.41
CA VAL A 114 -2.17 -14.06 1.65
C VAL A 114 -1.05 -14.79 2.38
N THR A 115 -1.36 -15.30 3.57
CA THR A 115 -0.44 -16.04 4.45
C THR A 115 -1.23 -17.09 5.22
N GLU A 116 -0.56 -17.99 5.92
CA GLU A 116 -1.24 -18.98 6.80
C GLU A 116 -1.65 -18.41 8.17
N GLU A 117 -1.20 -17.19 8.49
CA GLU A 117 -1.41 -16.61 9.83
C GLU A 117 -2.90 -16.25 10.07
N PRO A 118 -3.43 -16.43 11.29
CA PRO A 118 -4.82 -16.13 11.59
C PRO A 118 -5.22 -14.68 11.27
N ASP A 119 -4.26 -13.76 11.38
CA ASP A 119 -4.44 -12.32 11.14
C ASP A 119 -4.05 -11.89 9.72
N SER A 120 -3.96 -12.83 8.77
CA SER A 120 -3.63 -12.56 7.37
C SER A 120 -4.61 -11.54 6.75
N PRO A 121 -4.13 -10.56 5.96
CA PRO A 121 -4.99 -9.51 5.39
C PRO A 121 -6.19 -10.02 4.60
N HIS A 122 -6.04 -11.07 3.79
CA HIS A 122 -7.16 -11.61 3.01
C HIS A 122 -8.31 -12.16 3.88
N ARG A 123 -8.02 -12.65 5.10
CA ARG A 123 -9.04 -13.15 6.05
C ARG A 123 -9.86 -12.02 6.68
N GLN A 124 -9.38 -10.77 6.58
CA GLN A 124 -10.05 -9.59 7.12
C GLN A 124 -10.90 -8.85 6.06
N ILE A 125 -10.82 -9.26 4.79
CA ILE A 125 -11.61 -8.68 3.68
C ILE A 125 -13.14 -8.69 3.93
N PRO A 126 -13.75 -9.64 4.68
CA PRO A 126 -15.19 -9.56 4.97
C PRO A 126 -15.64 -8.26 5.66
N ALA A 127 -14.73 -7.53 6.32
CA ALA A 127 -15.02 -6.23 6.92
C ALA A 127 -14.78 -5.05 5.98
N LEU A 128 -14.23 -5.26 4.79
CA LEU A 128 -13.82 -4.22 3.86
C LEU A 128 -15.00 -3.69 3.04
N THR A 129 -15.09 -2.37 2.91
CA THR A 129 -16.07 -1.65 2.07
C THR A 129 -15.41 -0.84 0.95
N ALA A 130 -14.10 -0.59 1.05
CA ALA A 130 -13.33 0.22 0.12
C ALA A 130 -13.19 -0.45 -1.26
N LYS A 131 -13.19 0.33 -2.33
CA LYS A 131 -12.76 -0.15 -3.66
C LYS A 131 -11.25 -0.46 -3.64
N VAL A 132 -10.80 -1.52 -4.30
CA VAL A 132 -9.39 -1.96 -4.25
C VAL A 132 -8.75 -2.00 -5.63
N HIS A 133 -7.51 -1.53 -5.74
CA HIS A 133 -6.62 -1.84 -6.84
C HIS A 133 -5.32 -2.46 -6.33
N LEU A 134 -4.93 -3.61 -6.88
CA LEU A 134 -3.64 -4.25 -6.65
C LEU A 134 -2.86 -4.36 -7.96
N GLY A 135 -1.71 -3.67 -8.05
CA GLY A 135 -0.77 -3.75 -9.18
C GLY A 135 0.47 -4.55 -8.82
N LEU A 136 0.48 -5.83 -9.18
CA LEU A 136 1.51 -6.80 -8.82
C LEU A 136 2.67 -6.76 -9.79
N ALA A 137 3.90 -6.89 -9.28
CA ALA A 137 5.01 -7.29 -10.11
C ALA A 137 4.92 -8.78 -10.49
N GLU A 138 5.70 -9.21 -11.48
CA GLU A 138 5.79 -10.64 -11.77
C GLU A 138 6.37 -11.40 -10.57
N GLY A 139 5.64 -12.42 -10.11
CA GLY A 139 6.07 -13.27 -9.00
C GLY A 139 5.82 -12.72 -7.60
N ASP A 140 5.18 -11.55 -7.44
CA ASP A 140 4.82 -11.02 -6.10
C ASP A 140 3.81 -11.91 -5.37
N MET A 141 2.92 -12.57 -6.11
CA MET A 141 1.96 -13.55 -5.59
C MET A 141 1.89 -14.76 -6.50
N THR A 142 1.66 -15.94 -5.91
CA THR A 142 1.40 -17.16 -6.67
C THR A 142 -0.02 -17.12 -7.27
N PRO A 143 -0.30 -17.91 -8.33
CA PRO A 143 -1.65 -18.03 -8.87
C PRO A 143 -2.69 -18.45 -7.83
N GLU A 144 -2.32 -19.30 -6.88
CA GLU A 144 -3.18 -19.74 -5.77
C GLU A 144 -3.50 -18.58 -4.83
N ALA A 145 -2.50 -17.79 -4.44
CA ALA A 145 -2.70 -16.61 -3.60
C ALA A 145 -3.58 -15.55 -4.30
N ILE A 146 -3.39 -15.34 -5.61
CA ILE A 146 -4.25 -14.45 -6.41
C ILE A 146 -5.70 -14.98 -6.42
N THR A 147 -5.88 -16.29 -6.57
CA THR A 147 -7.21 -16.92 -6.54
C THR A 147 -7.87 -16.73 -5.18
N GLU A 148 -7.15 -16.99 -4.10
CA GLU A 148 -7.65 -16.91 -2.73
C GLU A 148 -8.07 -15.49 -2.35
N ILE A 149 -7.24 -14.48 -2.63
CA ILE A 149 -7.59 -13.09 -2.34
C ILE A 149 -8.75 -12.59 -3.22
N SER A 150 -8.81 -13.03 -4.48
CA SER A 150 -9.92 -12.68 -5.39
C SER A 150 -11.24 -13.25 -4.89
N GLN A 151 -11.25 -14.52 -4.46
CA GLN A 151 -12.42 -15.15 -3.85
C GLN A 151 -12.86 -14.44 -2.56
N ALA A 152 -11.92 -13.97 -1.75
CA ALA A 152 -12.23 -13.19 -0.56
C ALA A 152 -12.90 -11.85 -0.90
N PHE A 153 -12.44 -11.14 -1.93
CA PHE A 153 -13.09 -9.92 -2.41
C PHE A 153 -14.48 -10.18 -3.01
N ASP A 154 -14.61 -11.22 -3.84
CA ASP A 154 -15.89 -11.63 -4.44
C ASP A 154 -16.92 -11.96 -3.37
N ALA A 155 -16.54 -12.74 -2.35
CA ALA A 155 -17.41 -13.13 -1.25
C ALA A 155 -17.86 -11.94 -0.38
N ALA A 156 -17.00 -10.93 -0.25
CA ALA A 156 -17.33 -9.68 0.45
C ALA A 156 -18.13 -8.69 -0.40
N GLY A 157 -18.30 -8.95 -1.71
CA GLY A 157 -18.95 -8.01 -2.63
C GLY A 157 -18.16 -6.72 -2.87
N VAL A 158 -16.84 -6.76 -2.64
CA VAL A 158 -15.94 -5.60 -2.81
C VAL A 158 -15.65 -5.39 -4.28
N SER A 159 -15.69 -4.14 -4.76
CA SER A 159 -15.20 -3.81 -6.10
C SER A 159 -13.68 -3.77 -6.09
N TYR A 160 -13.03 -4.66 -6.85
CA TYR A 160 -11.57 -4.74 -6.90
C TYR A 160 -11.04 -4.95 -8.31
N THR A 161 -9.75 -4.66 -8.47
CA THR A 161 -8.92 -5.09 -9.60
C THR A 161 -7.59 -5.62 -9.05
N CYS A 162 -7.12 -6.73 -9.62
CA CYS A 162 -5.82 -7.33 -9.29
C CYS A 162 -5.13 -7.64 -10.63
N GLU A 163 -4.03 -6.94 -10.91
CA GLU A 163 -3.35 -6.98 -12.20
C GLU A 163 -1.87 -7.34 -12.00
N ILE A 164 -1.36 -8.29 -12.78
CA ILE A 164 0.09 -8.50 -12.92
C ILE A 164 0.62 -7.56 -14.00
N TYR A 165 1.72 -6.86 -13.70
CA TYR A 165 2.39 -5.96 -14.62
C TYR A 165 3.60 -6.68 -15.25
N PRO A 166 3.50 -7.09 -16.53
CA PRO A 166 4.51 -7.96 -17.13
C PRO A 166 5.89 -7.32 -17.20
N GLY A 167 6.94 -8.12 -17.06
CA GLY A 167 8.34 -7.70 -17.09
C GLY A 167 8.80 -6.86 -15.90
N THR A 168 7.93 -6.60 -14.92
CA THR A 168 8.27 -5.81 -13.74
C THR A 168 8.73 -6.68 -12.57
N VAL A 169 9.62 -6.15 -11.73
CA VAL A 169 10.06 -6.78 -10.48
C VAL A 169 9.56 -6.00 -9.27
N HIS A 170 9.57 -6.64 -8.10
CA HIS A 170 9.14 -6.03 -6.85
C HIS A 170 9.84 -4.68 -6.61
N GLY A 171 9.03 -3.62 -6.47
CA GLY A 171 9.53 -2.25 -6.35
C GLY A 171 9.62 -1.45 -7.65
N TYR A 172 8.98 -1.91 -8.72
CA TYR A 172 9.00 -1.27 -10.05
C TYR A 172 8.61 0.21 -10.10
N THR A 173 7.97 0.74 -9.05
CA THR A 173 7.58 2.15 -8.97
C THR A 173 8.69 3.06 -8.42
N MET A 174 9.82 2.51 -7.95
CA MET A 174 10.86 3.26 -7.23
C MET A 174 11.98 3.70 -8.17
N ALA A 175 11.88 4.94 -8.66
CA ALA A 175 12.74 5.53 -9.71
C ALA A 175 14.23 5.65 -9.35
N ASP A 176 14.56 5.56 -8.07
CA ASP A 176 15.89 5.58 -7.47
C ASP A 176 16.45 4.17 -7.24
N THR A 177 15.97 3.18 -7.98
CA THR A 177 16.41 1.78 -7.84
C THR A 177 16.52 1.08 -9.20
N ASP A 178 17.39 0.06 -9.29
CA ASP A 178 17.47 -0.82 -10.48
C ASP A 178 16.18 -1.62 -10.74
N ALA A 179 15.27 -1.67 -9.77
CA ALA A 179 13.96 -2.30 -9.96
C ALA A 179 13.00 -1.45 -10.78
N PHE A 180 13.30 -0.14 -10.97
CA PHE A 180 12.40 0.78 -11.66
C PHE A 180 12.05 0.31 -13.06
N ASP A 181 10.75 0.27 -13.35
CA ASP A 181 10.25 0.05 -14.70
C ASP A 181 9.34 1.22 -15.09
N ALA A 182 9.72 1.94 -16.16
CA ALA A 182 9.01 3.15 -16.57
C ALA A 182 7.57 2.86 -17.04
N ALA A 183 7.35 1.76 -17.75
CA ALA A 183 6.03 1.38 -18.25
C ALA A 183 5.11 0.92 -17.11
N GLY A 184 5.64 0.11 -16.18
CA GLY A 184 4.98 -0.32 -14.96
C GLY A 184 4.65 0.87 -14.04
N SER A 185 5.56 1.83 -13.91
CA SER A 185 5.33 3.06 -13.15
C SER A 185 4.24 3.94 -13.77
N GLN A 186 4.23 4.08 -15.10
CA GLN A 186 3.17 4.78 -15.82
C GLN A 186 1.82 4.10 -15.62
N ARG A 187 1.75 2.78 -15.82
CA ARG A 187 0.52 2.00 -15.61
C ARG A 187 0.02 2.10 -14.16
N HIS A 188 0.93 2.06 -13.19
CA HIS A 188 0.64 2.31 -11.78
C HIS A 188 -0.11 3.64 -11.60
N TRP A 189 0.35 4.72 -12.23
CA TRP A 189 -0.26 6.04 -12.10
C TRP A 189 -1.63 6.12 -12.77
N GLU A 190 -1.76 5.54 -13.96
CA GLU A 190 -3.03 5.45 -14.68
C GLU A 190 -4.10 4.74 -13.82
N ARG A 191 -3.73 3.61 -13.19
CA ARG A 191 -4.64 2.85 -12.32
C ARG A 191 -4.93 3.56 -11.00
N LEU A 192 -3.92 4.16 -10.38
CA LEU A 192 -4.08 4.92 -9.14
C LEU A 192 -5.03 6.10 -9.33
N LEU A 193 -4.78 6.94 -10.34
CA LEU A 193 -5.61 8.12 -10.59
C LEU A 193 -7.04 7.73 -11.00
N ALA A 194 -7.21 6.69 -11.83
CA ALA A 194 -8.54 6.19 -12.17
C ALA A 194 -9.31 5.68 -10.94
N LEU A 195 -8.65 5.01 -9.99
CA LEU A 195 -9.28 4.60 -8.73
C LEU A 195 -9.73 5.81 -7.90
N LEU A 196 -8.87 6.83 -7.79
CA LEU A 196 -9.13 8.01 -6.97
C LEU A 196 -10.18 8.95 -7.61
N ASP A 197 -10.23 9.05 -8.93
CA ASP A 197 -11.21 9.88 -9.65
C ASP A 197 -12.62 9.27 -9.60
N ASN A 198 -12.74 7.95 -9.76
CA ASN A 198 -13.98 7.20 -9.48
C ASN A 198 -14.38 7.22 -7.99
N GLY A 199 -13.56 7.87 -7.16
CA GLY A 199 -13.82 8.17 -5.77
C GLY A 199 -14.21 9.63 -5.50
N ARG A 200 -14.19 10.54 -6.47
CA ARG A 200 -14.64 11.92 -6.21
C ARG A 200 -16.16 12.04 -5.94
N GLU A 201 -16.90 10.94 -6.07
CA GLU A 201 -18.34 10.84 -5.80
C GLU A 201 -18.69 10.47 -4.35
N TRP A 202 -17.69 10.20 -3.48
CA TRP A 202 -17.87 9.97 -2.03
C TRP A 202 -17.52 11.17 -1.16
#